data_AF-A0A951HB11-F1
#
_entry.id   AF-A0A951HB11-F1
#
_cell.length_a   1.000
_cell.length_b   1.000
_cell.length_c   1.000
_cell.angle_alpha   90.00
_cell.angle_beta   90.00
_cell.angle_gamma   90.00
#
_symmetry.space_group_name_H-M   'P 1'
#
loop_
_entity.id
_entity.type
_entity.pdbx_description
1 polymer ?
#
loop_
_entity_poly.entity_id
_entity_poly.type
_entity_poly.pdbx_seq_one_letter_code
_entity_poly.pdbx_strand_id
1 'polypeptide(L)'
;MVCLWSFAPVWRTNYRHAPLLAPCAIVLRDNEVLVVRSSVPILSVGGRCHSGETLEQTLLREVAEETGWIVSPLGVIGFTHCRHLDDQRPDWGRPAPDFIDPLFAVVAEAFDIQLMDSTALPCEFVPVDDVERLGVEEINRRFLDEALRKRLAIKMTNSQKAEQAALNNAFWCDAVCDTHGCPGEFREAAWVNFQQTPMFYPNAVTLGGAGQAPLHRECVKEMIAAGMPAEWAIKDSFGTLELNPLGFKVLFEGQWLYRPATAPAPPACPTAVQWEIITTALALEEWEVSWSGASGVRGIFRPMLLNNKDVAIIAARRAGRLVAGAIANRAAGCVGISNVFVPAQEAQEFRNGCIASALVAFPALPLVGYESSSEMTDMQAAGFEVVGGLRVWLRISETRRN
;
A
#
# COMPACT_ATOMS: atom_id res chain seq x y z
N MET A 1 8.87 8.72 -11.14
CA MET A 1 8.90 9.57 -12.37
C MET A 1 7.52 10.19 -12.50
N VAL A 2 7.44 11.52 -12.54
CA VAL A 2 6.20 12.30 -12.37
C VAL A 2 5.35 12.20 -13.64
N CYS A 3 4.10 11.73 -13.54
CA CYS A 3 3.14 11.76 -14.63
C CYS A 3 2.20 12.96 -14.42
N LEU A 4 2.52 14.07 -15.08
CA LEU A 4 1.67 15.26 -15.16
C LEU A 4 0.57 15.01 -16.19
N TRP A 5 -0.67 14.82 -15.73
CA TRP A 5 -1.84 14.87 -16.61
C TRP A 5 -2.24 16.33 -16.80
N SER A 6 -1.75 16.99 -17.86
CA SER A 6 -2.40 18.20 -18.37
C SER A 6 -3.40 17.81 -19.45
N PHE A 7 -4.69 18.00 -19.18
CA PHE A 7 -5.70 18.05 -20.23
C PHE A 7 -5.46 19.32 -21.06
N ALA A 8 -4.75 19.15 -22.18
CA ALA A 8 -4.70 20.11 -23.28
C ALA A 8 -5.29 19.42 -24.54
N PRO A 9 -5.99 20.18 -25.39
CA PRO A 9 -6.97 19.65 -26.32
C PRO A 9 -6.30 18.95 -27.51
N VAL A 10 -6.75 17.73 -27.78
CA VAL A 10 -6.59 17.02 -29.06
C VAL A 10 -5.15 16.97 -29.57
N TRP A 11 -4.37 16.03 -29.03
CA TRP A 11 -3.27 15.44 -29.79
C TRP A 11 -3.85 14.71 -31.01
N ARG A 12 -4.10 15.45 -32.10
CA ARG A 12 -4.12 14.88 -33.45
C ARG A 12 -2.68 14.63 -33.84
N THR A 13 -2.06 13.64 -33.21
CA THR A 13 -0.89 12.98 -33.78
C THR A 13 -1.33 12.37 -35.11
N ASN A 14 -0.54 12.55 -36.16
CA ASN A 14 -0.72 11.96 -37.50
C ASN A 14 -0.60 10.41 -37.51
N TYR A 15 -1.02 9.72 -36.44
CA TYR A 15 -1.09 8.25 -36.40
C TYR A 15 -2.27 7.79 -37.27
N ARG A 16 -1.98 7.46 -38.54
CA ARG A 16 -2.95 6.79 -39.41
C ARG A 16 -3.15 5.31 -39.06
N HIS A 17 -2.45 4.76 -38.06
CA HIS A 17 -2.44 3.34 -37.72
C HIS A 17 -2.43 3.12 -36.21
N ALA A 18 -3.23 2.15 -35.73
CA ALA A 18 -3.23 1.72 -34.33
C ALA A 18 -1.94 0.94 -33.99
N PRO A 19 -1.37 1.09 -32.78
CA PRO A 19 -0.23 0.30 -32.36
C PRO A 19 -0.58 -1.18 -32.30
N LEU A 20 0.40 -2.05 -32.54
CA LEU A 20 0.25 -3.48 -32.36
C LEU A 20 0.44 -3.83 -30.88
N LEU A 21 -0.43 -4.69 -30.36
CA LEU A 21 -0.38 -5.17 -28.98
C LEU A 21 0.21 -6.58 -28.92
N ALA A 22 1.20 -6.77 -28.06
CA ALA A 22 1.80 -8.07 -27.78
C ALA A 22 1.98 -8.24 -26.27
N PRO A 23 1.02 -8.84 -25.54
CA PRO A 23 1.16 -9.04 -24.11
C PRO A 23 2.27 -10.05 -23.80
N CYS A 24 3.11 -9.74 -22.82
CA CYS A 24 4.18 -10.62 -22.36
C CYS A 24 4.11 -10.85 -20.84
N ALA A 25 4.74 -11.91 -20.36
CA ALA A 25 4.70 -12.39 -18.99
C ALA A 25 6.09 -12.58 -18.39
N ILE A 26 6.27 -12.14 -17.15
CA ILE A 26 7.29 -12.70 -16.25
C ILE A 26 6.66 -13.87 -15.52
N VAL A 27 7.14 -15.09 -15.78
CA VAL A 27 6.59 -16.33 -15.22
C VAL A 27 7.32 -16.69 -13.94
N LEU A 28 6.60 -16.73 -12.82
CA LEU A 28 7.15 -17.01 -11.50
C LEU A 28 6.74 -18.39 -10.99
N ARG A 29 7.64 -19.07 -10.28
CA ARG A 29 7.35 -20.30 -9.51
C ARG A 29 8.16 -20.27 -8.22
N ASP A 30 7.52 -20.33 -7.06
CA ASP A 30 8.19 -20.27 -5.75
C ASP A 30 9.21 -19.12 -5.60
N ASN A 31 10.51 -19.37 -5.55
CA ASN A 31 11.55 -18.32 -5.56
C ASN A 31 12.37 -18.32 -6.86
N GLU A 32 11.76 -18.79 -7.94
CA GLU A 32 12.35 -18.92 -9.26
C GLU A 32 11.57 -18.10 -10.28
N VAL A 33 12.25 -17.72 -11.36
CA VAL A 33 11.69 -17.10 -12.56
C VAL A 33 12.03 -17.95 -13.77
N LEU A 34 11.09 -18.08 -14.70
CA LEU A 34 11.35 -18.76 -15.96
C LEU A 34 12.27 -17.90 -16.84
N VAL A 35 13.34 -18.51 -17.32
CA VAL A 35 14.33 -17.89 -18.21
C VAL A 35 14.33 -18.65 -19.52
N VAL A 36 14.09 -17.94 -20.62
CA VAL A 36 14.26 -18.47 -21.97
C VAL A 36 15.73 -18.31 -22.38
N ARG A 37 16.35 -19.43 -22.76
CA ARG A 37 17.76 -19.48 -23.14
C ARG A 37 17.94 -18.92 -24.55
N SER A 38 18.63 -17.79 -24.62
CA SER A 38 19.07 -17.15 -25.87
C SER A 38 20.50 -16.62 -25.69
N SER A 39 21.08 -15.99 -26.72
CA SER A 39 22.39 -15.32 -26.60
C SER A 39 22.43 -14.26 -25.48
N VAL A 40 21.29 -13.62 -25.21
CA VAL A 40 21.02 -12.81 -24.01
C VAL A 40 19.78 -13.41 -23.34
N PRO A 41 19.86 -13.90 -22.10
CA PRO A 41 18.71 -14.54 -21.46
C PRO A 41 17.49 -13.64 -21.36
N ILE A 42 16.31 -14.18 -21.69
CA ILE A 42 15.05 -13.44 -21.76
C ILE A 42 14.16 -13.88 -20.59
N LEU A 43 13.60 -12.92 -19.85
CA LEU A 43 12.67 -13.18 -18.75
C LEU A 43 11.19 -13.05 -19.15
N SER A 44 10.91 -12.35 -20.25
CA SER A 44 9.57 -12.07 -20.74
C SER A 44 9.21 -13.01 -21.90
N VAL A 45 8.13 -13.77 -21.74
CA VAL A 45 7.55 -14.64 -22.78
C VAL A 45 6.22 -14.07 -23.26
N GLY A 46 5.91 -14.17 -24.53
CA GLY A 46 4.69 -13.60 -25.06
C GLY A 46 4.78 -13.22 -26.53
N GLY A 47 3.61 -12.91 -27.09
CA GLY A 47 3.49 -12.69 -28.53
C GLY A 47 2.27 -11.88 -28.90
N ARG A 48 1.95 -11.91 -30.20
CA ARG A 48 0.99 -10.97 -30.80
C ARG A 48 -0.44 -11.44 -30.56
N CYS A 49 -1.34 -10.48 -30.33
CA CYS A 49 -2.76 -10.78 -30.29
C CYS A 49 -3.28 -11.26 -31.65
N HIS A 50 -4.03 -12.36 -31.64
CA HIS A 50 -4.86 -12.75 -32.78
C HIS A 50 -6.19 -11.99 -32.79
N SER A 51 -6.82 -11.92 -33.97
CA SER A 51 -8.11 -11.25 -34.12
C SER A 51 -9.18 -11.91 -33.24
N GLY A 52 -9.74 -11.13 -32.31
CA GLY A 52 -10.81 -11.58 -31.41
C GLY A 52 -10.34 -12.10 -30.05
N GLU A 53 -9.02 -12.20 -29.81
CA GLU A 53 -8.48 -12.52 -28.49
C GLU A 53 -8.46 -11.28 -27.58
N THR A 54 -8.73 -11.48 -26.29
CA THR A 54 -8.37 -10.50 -25.25
C THR A 54 -6.87 -10.57 -24.96
N LEU A 55 -6.31 -9.51 -24.36
CA LEU A 55 -4.90 -9.51 -23.92
C LEU A 55 -4.58 -10.70 -23.01
N GLU A 56 -5.50 -11.05 -22.13
CA GLU A 56 -5.31 -12.17 -21.19
C GLU A 56 -5.37 -13.52 -21.93
N GLN A 57 -6.28 -13.70 -22.89
CA GLN A 57 -6.33 -14.90 -23.71
C GLN A 57 -5.06 -15.09 -24.53
N THR A 58 -4.56 -14.02 -25.16
CA THR A 58 -3.28 -14.04 -25.89
C THR A 58 -2.13 -14.38 -24.94
N LEU A 59 -2.04 -13.73 -23.78
CA LEU A 59 -0.99 -13.99 -22.78
C LEU A 59 -0.94 -15.46 -22.38
N LEU A 60 -2.08 -16.04 -22.02
CA LEU A 60 -2.16 -17.44 -21.58
C LEU A 60 -1.76 -18.42 -22.69
N ARG A 61 -2.19 -18.15 -23.93
CA ARG A 61 -1.82 -18.96 -25.09
C ARG A 61 -0.33 -18.88 -25.38
N GLU A 62 0.23 -17.67 -25.50
CA GLU A 62 1.64 -17.47 -25.87
C GLU A 62 2.58 -18.06 -24.81
N VAL A 63 2.28 -17.92 -23.52
CA VAL A 63 3.08 -18.56 -22.47
C VAL A 63 3.04 -20.08 -22.58
N ALA A 64 1.87 -20.66 -22.84
CA ALA A 64 1.74 -22.10 -23.03
C ALA A 64 2.49 -22.59 -24.29
N GLU A 65 2.39 -21.87 -25.40
CA GLU A 65 3.05 -22.19 -26.68
C GLU A 65 4.58 -22.05 -26.58
N GLU A 66 5.10 -21.00 -25.93
CA GLU A 66 6.55 -20.78 -25.85
C GLU A 66 7.25 -21.62 -24.76
N THR A 67 6.50 -22.12 -23.78
CA THR A 67 7.13 -22.67 -22.55
C THR A 67 6.53 -23.98 -22.06
N GLY A 68 5.36 -24.38 -22.56
CA GLY A 68 4.59 -25.51 -22.04
C GLY A 68 3.92 -25.26 -20.69
N TRP A 69 4.01 -24.06 -20.11
CA TRP A 69 3.42 -23.75 -18.81
C TRP A 69 2.01 -23.17 -18.93
N ILE A 70 1.10 -23.76 -18.17
CA ILE A 70 -0.20 -23.19 -17.82
C ILE A 70 0.01 -22.27 -16.62
N VAL A 71 -0.48 -21.03 -16.72
CA VAL A 71 -0.21 -19.98 -15.75
C VAL A 71 -1.47 -19.27 -15.28
N SER A 72 -1.40 -18.66 -14.09
CA SER A 72 -2.44 -17.77 -13.55
C SER A 72 -1.95 -16.32 -13.51
N PRO A 73 -2.70 -15.34 -14.06
CA PRO A 73 -2.27 -13.95 -14.03
C PRO A 73 -2.36 -13.33 -12.63
N LEU A 74 -1.27 -12.73 -12.18
CA LEU A 74 -1.26 -11.78 -11.06
C LEU A 74 -1.63 -10.36 -11.54
N GLY A 75 -1.59 -10.13 -12.86
CA GLY A 75 -2.00 -8.93 -13.57
C GLY A 75 -0.82 -8.09 -14.09
N VAL A 76 -1.13 -6.95 -14.72
CA VAL A 76 -0.15 -6.03 -15.34
C VAL A 76 0.85 -5.43 -14.34
N ILE A 77 2.14 -5.44 -14.69
CA ILE A 77 3.27 -4.85 -13.95
C ILE A 77 3.93 -3.69 -14.70
N GLY A 78 3.63 -3.51 -15.98
CA GLY A 78 4.16 -2.40 -16.78
C GLY A 78 3.83 -2.55 -18.26
N PHE A 79 4.51 -1.78 -19.09
CA PHE A 79 4.51 -1.96 -20.53
C PHE A 79 5.81 -1.45 -21.15
N THR A 80 6.19 -2.00 -22.29
CA THR A 80 7.19 -1.41 -23.19
C THR A 80 6.50 -0.74 -24.37
N HIS A 81 7.06 0.38 -24.84
CA HIS A 81 6.63 1.04 -26.07
C HIS A 81 7.83 1.12 -27.00
N CYS A 82 7.78 0.35 -28.07
CA CYS A 82 8.84 0.25 -29.06
C CYS A 82 8.42 1.03 -30.31
N ARG A 83 9.26 1.98 -30.72
CA ARG A 83 9.07 2.76 -31.95
C ARG A 83 10.22 2.46 -32.92
N HIS A 84 9.87 2.22 -34.17
CA HIS A 84 10.85 2.19 -35.24
C HIS A 84 11.38 3.60 -35.51
N LEU A 85 12.70 3.78 -35.37
CA LEU A 85 13.37 5.06 -35.62
C LEU A 85 13.83 5.22 -37.07
N ASP A 86 13.80 4.14 -37.85
CA ASP A 86 14.18 4.17 -39.26
C ASP A 86 13.05 4.76 -40.11
N ASP A 87 13.41 5.70 -40.98
CA ASP A 87 12.52 6.30 -41.96
C ASP A 87 12.15 5.28 -43.03
N GLN A 88 11.02 4.60 -42.84
CA GLN A 88 10.33 3.74 -43.80
C GLN A 88 11.14 2.57 -44.36
N ARG A 89 10.72 1.33 -44.03
CA ARG A 89 11.01 0.18 -44.89
C ARG A 89 10.30 0.43 -46.25
N PRO A 90 11.04 0.71 -47.35
CA PRO A 90 10.43 1.19 -48.60
C PRO A 90 9.47 0.17 -49.24
N ASP A 91 9.64 -1.10 -48.89
CA ASP A 91 8.89 -2.26 -49.33
C ASP A 91 7.48 -2.38 -48.72
N TRP A 92 7.18 -1.68 -47.62
CA TRP A 92 5.89 -1.85 -46.91
C TRP A 92 4.82 -0.85 -47.33
N GLY A 93 5.21 0.20 -48.06
CA GLY A 93 4.31 1.27 -48.52
C GLY A 93 3.66 2.09 -47.40
N ARG A 94 4.11 1.92 -46.15
CA ARG A 94 3.60 2.59 -44.95
C ARG A 94 4.68 2.65 -43.85
N PRO A 95 4.61 3.61 -42.90
CA PRO A 95 5.45 3.58 -41.71
C PRO A 95 5.26 2.29 -40.91
N ALA A 96 6.34 1.79 -40.30
CA ALA A 96 6.23 0.66 -39.39
C ALA A 96 5.38 1.06 -38.16
N PRO A 97 4.48 0.18 -37.67
CA PRO A 97 3.66 0.49 -36.51
C PRO A 97 4.51 0.55 -35.24
N ASP A 98 4.06 1.34 -34.27
CA ASP A 98 4.56 1.23 -32.89
C ASP A 98 4.07 -0.09 -32.28
N PHE A 99 4.90 -0.70 -31.43
CA PHE A 99 4.54 -1.87 -30.62
C PHE A 99 4.36 -1.44 -29.17
N ILE A 100 3.27 -1.87 -28.56
CA ILE A 100 3.03 -1.71 -27.12
C ILE A 100 2.89 -3.11 -26.54
N ASP A 101 3.75 -3.44 -25.58
CA ASP A 101 3.77 -4.77 -24.98
C ASP A 101 3.38 -4.64 -23.50
N PRO A 102 2.08 -4.83 -23.16
CA PRO A 102 1.67 -4.91 -21.76
C PRO A 102 2.36 -6.09 -21.08
N LEU A 103 3.04 -5.82 -19.98
CA LEU A 103 3.79 -6.83 -19.24
C LEU A 103 2.99 -7.29 -18.03
N PHE A 104 2.85 -8.60 -17.85
CA PHE A 104 2.13 -9.24 -16.76
C PHE A 104 3.11 -9.98 -15.84
N ALA A 105 2.78 -10.03 -14.54
CA ALA A 105 3.30 -11.08 -13.67
C ALA A 105 2.31 -12.25 -13.69
N VAL A 106 2.83 -13.47 -13.82
CA VAL A 106 2.02 -14.70 -13.80
C VAL A 106 2.69 -15.74 -12.91
N VAL A 107 1.90 -16.67 -12.38
CA VAL A 107 2.40 -17.82 -11.61
C VAL A 107 2.24 -19.09 -12.41
N ALA A 108 3.28 -19.91 -12.45
CA ALA A 108 3.23 -21.23 -13.07
C ALA A 108 2.42 -22.21 -12.22
N GLU A 109 1.44 -22.86 -12.84
CA GLU A 109 0.50 -23.77 -12.18
C GLU A 109 0.76 -25.23 -12.56
N ALA A 110 0.87 -25.50 -13.87
CA ALA A 110 1.05 -26.84 -14.41
C ALA A 110 1.87 -26.81 -15.70
N PHE A 111 2.54 -27.92 -16.00
CA PHE A 111 3.35 -28.07 -17.21
C PHE A 111 2.75 -29.13 -18.13
N ASP A 112 2.58 -28.80 -19.40
CA ASP A 112 2.16 -29.71 -20.46
C ASP A 112 2.98 -29.45 -21.73
N ILE A 113 3.89 -30.39 -22.03
CA ILE A 113 4.77 -30.32 -23.20
C ILE A 113 4.01 -30.34 -24.53
N GLN A 114 2.78 -30.87 -24.56
CA GLN A 114 1.98 -30.91 -25.78
C GLN A 114 1.50 -29.53 -26.23
N LEU A 115 1.52 -28.54 -25.33
CA LEU A 115 1.15 -27.15 -25.64
C LEU A 115 2.30 -26.38 -26.31
N MET A 116 3.54 -26.85 -26.14
CA MET A 116 4.72 -26.12 -26.59
C MET A 116 4.89 -26.23 -28.11
N ASP A 117 5.10 -25.10 -28.78
CA ASP A 117 5.37 -25.08 -30.22
C ASP A 117 6.76 -25.68 -30.50
N SER A 118 6.85 -26.37 -31.63
CA SER A 118 8.08 -26.93 -32.19
C SER A 118 9.22 -25.91 -32.39
N THR A 119 8.90 -24.61 -32.45
CA THR A 119 9.87 -23.52 -32.61
C THR A 119 10.28 -22.87 -31.29
N ALA A 120 9.69 -23.28 -30.18
CA ALA A 120 9.93 -22.70 -28.87
C ALA A 120 11.37 -22.91 -28.40
N LEU A 121 11.95 -21.86 -27.83
CA LEU A 121 13.31 -21.90 -27.31
C LEU A 121 13.36 -22.67 -25.98
N PRO A 122 14.49 -23.32 -25.65
CA PRO A 122 14.65 -23.95 -24.35
C PRO A 122 14.47 -22.94 -23.22
N CYS A 123 13.68 -23.29 -22.20
CA CYS A 123 13.49 -22.47 -21.02
C CYS A 123 13.70 -23.29 -19.74
N GLU A 124 14.07 -22.62 -18.66
CA GLU A 124 14.23 -23.23 -17.35
C GLU A 124 13.88 -22.25 -16.24
N PHE A 125 13.49 -22.77 -15.07
CA PHE A 125 13.38 -21.94 -13.88
C PHE A 125 14.76 -21.74 -13.26
N VAL A 126 15.06 -20.49 -12.94
CA VAL A 126 16.29 -20.10 -12.26
C VAL A 126 15.94 -19.38 -10.96
N PRO A 127 16.64 -19.66 -9.84
CA PRO A 127 16.49 -18.89 -8.61
C PRO A 127 16.63 -17.39 -8.86
N VAL A 128 15.74 -16.59 -8.28
CA VAL A 128 15.74 -15.12 -8.45
C VAL A 128 17.09 -14.50 -8.13
N ASP A 129 17.76 -14.99 -7.08
CA ASP A 129 19.06 -14.48 -6.62
C ASP A 129 20.21 -14.74 -7.62
N ASP A 130 20.03 -15.68 -8.55
CA ASP A 130 21.02 -16.01 -9.57
C ASP A 130 20.81 -15.23 -10.88
N VAL A 131 19.66 -14.56 -11.05
CA VAL A 131 19.30 -13.83 -12.29
C VAL A 131 20.31 -12.73 -12.62
N GLU A 132 20.85 -12.04 -11.61
CA GLU A 132 21.86 -10.99 -11.83
C GLU A 132 23.13 -11.53 -12.52
N ARG A 133 23.47 -12.80 -12.28
CA ARG A 133 24.66 -13.45 -12.85
C ARG A 133 24.48 -13.87 -14.30
N LEU A 134 23.24 -13.86 -14.81
CA LEU A 134 22.91 -14.27 -16.16
C LEU A 134 23.10 -13.16 -17.21
N GLY A 135 23.43 -11.93 -16.80
CA GLY A 135 23.62 -10.81 -17.72
C GLY A 135 22.31 -10.30 -18.34
N VAL A 136 21.19 -10.44 -17.62
CA VAL A 136 19.88 -9.94 -18.04
C VAL A 136 19.88 -8.40 -18.10
N GLU A 137 19.25 -7.85 -19.13
CA GLU A 137 19.09 -6.40 -19.30
C GLU A 137 18.42 -5.73 -18.09
N GLU A 138 18.81 -4.48 -17.79
CA GLU A 138 18.29 -3.73 -16.64
C GLU A 138 16.77 -3.60 -16.66
N ILE A 139 16.17 -3.38 -17.83
CA ILE A 139 14.72 -3.22 -17.94
C ILE A 139 13.96 -4.49 -17.51
N ASN A 140 14.47 -5.66 -17.89
CA ASN A 140 13.90 -6.96 -17.50
C ASN A 140 14.09 -7.25 -16.02
N ARG A 141 15.21 -6.82 -15.42
CA ARG A 141 15.40 -6.89 -13.96
C ARG A 141 14.39 -6.02 -13.21
N ARG A 142 14.12 -4.80 -13.67
CA ARG A 142 13.09 -3.93 -13.08
C ARG A 142 11.69 -4.54 -13.17
N PHE A 143 11.37 -5.22 -14.26
CA PHE A 143 10.11 -5.94 -14.40
C PHE A 143 10.03 -7.17 -13.48
N LEU A 144 11.13 -7.90 -13.30
CA LEU A 144 11.20 -8.98 -12.31
C LEU A 144 10.95 -8.45 -10.88
N ASP A 145 11.57 -7.34 -10.49
CA ASP A 145 11.34 -6.72 -9.18
C ASP A 145 9.86 -6.37 -8.95
N GLU A 146 9.20 -5.81 -9.97
CA GLU A 146 7.77 -5.48 -9.90
C GLU A 146 6.90 -6.75 -9.85
N ALA A 147 7.25 -7.79 -10.60
CA ALA A 147 6.56 -9.07 -10.56
C ALA A 147 6.64 -9.72 -9.17
N LEU A 148 7.81 -9.71 -8.55
CA LEU A 148 8.03 -10.22 -7.20
C LEU A 148 7.29 -9.41 -6.15
N ARG A 149 7.33 -8.07 -6.26
CA ARG A 149 6.55 -7.15 -5.41
C ARG A 149 5.06 -7.47 -5.49
N LYS A 150 4.54 -7.64 -6.71
CA LYS A 150 3.13 -7.94 -6.94
C LYS A 150 2.72 -9.31 -6.39
N ARG A 151 3.55 -10.33 -6.57
CA ARG A 151 3.34 -11.66 -5.98
C ARG A 151 3.33 -11.60 -4.46
N LEU A 152 4.26 -10.87 -3.85
CA LEU A 152 4.32 -10.72 -2.40
C LEU A 152 3.05 -10.04 -1.88
N ALA A 153 2.59 -8.98 -2.52
CA ALA A 153 1.37 -8.27 -2.16
C ALA A 153 0.11 -9.19 -2.19
N ILE A 154 0.06 -10.13 -3.13
CA ILE A 154 -1.04 -11.12 -3.24
C ILE A 154 -0.89 -12.25 -2.21
N LYS A 155 0.34 -12.65 -1.86
CA LYS A 155 0.61 -13.73 -0.90
C LYS A 155 0.51 -13.31 0.58
N MET A 156 0.49 -12.02 0.90
CA MET A 156 0.39 -11.59 2.30
C MET A 156 -0.90 -12.13 2.94
N THR A 157 -0.72 -12.92 4.00
CA THR A 157 -1.83 -13.37 4.85
C THR A 157 -2.44 -12.19 5.60
N ASN A 158 -3.67 -12.35 6.09
CA ASN A 158 -4.32 -11.36 6.94
C ASN A 158 -3.47 -11.03 8.20
N SER A 159 -2.81 -12.02 8.80
CA SER A 159 -1.87 -11.78 9.91
C SER A 159 -0.73 -10.85 9.50
N GLN A 160 -0.09 -11.09 8.35
CA GLN A 160 1.01 -10.26 7.87
C GLN A 160 0.55 -8.83 7.54
N LYS A 161 -0.65 -8.67 6.98
CA LYS A 161 -1.25 -7.34 6.72
C LYS A 161 -1.53 -6.60 8.03
N ALA A 162 -2.06 -7.30 9.05
CA ALA A 162 -2.30 -6.73 10.37
C ALA A 162 -0.99 -6.37 11.09
N GLU A 163 0.05 -7.20 11.00
CA GLU A 163 1.39 -6.90 11.53
C GLU A 163 1.99 -5.66 10.87
N GLN A 164 1.86 -5.54 9.55
CA GLN A 164 2.31 -4.36 8.80
C GLN A 164 1.54 -3.10 9.24
N ALA A 165 0.21 -3.19 9.40
CA ALA A 165 -0.62 -2.10 9.88
C ALA A 165 -0.26 -1.67 11.31
N ALA A 166 -0.02 -2.63 12.21
CA ALA A 166 0.40 -2.39 13.58
C ALA A 166 1.77 -1.68 13.63
N LEU A 167 2.73 -2.14 12.84
CA LEU A 167 4.05 -1.52 12.77
C LEU A 167 3.99 -0.09 12.20
N ASN A 168 3.21 0.14 11.14
CA ASN A 168 2.97 1.48 10.62
C ASN A 168 2.31 2.39 11.67
N ASN A 169 1.32 1.88 12.41
CA ASN A 169 0.69 2.64 13.49
C ASN A 169 1.65 2.97 14.64
N ALA A 170 2.57 2.04 14.98
CA ALA A 170 3.61 2.30 15.97
C ALA A 170 4.56 3.43 15.51
N PHE A 171 5.00 3.42 14.25
CA PHE A 171 5.79 4.53 13.68
C PHE A 171 5.04 5.87 13.73
N TRP A 172 3.72 5.87 13.52
CA TRP A 172 2.94 7.09 13.69
C TRP A 172 2.89 7.56 15.14
N CYS A 173 2.65 6.65 16.09
CA CYS A 173 2.64 6.99 17.51
C CYS A 173 3.99 7.56 17.96
N ASP A 174 5.09 6.94 17.50
CA ASP A 174 6.45 7.38 17.79
C ASP A 174 6.72 8.77 17.21
N ALA A 175 6.40 9.00 15.93
CA ALA A 175 6.61 10.29 15.28
C ALA A 175 5.86 11.42 16.00
N VAL A 176 4.63 11.17 16.47
CA VAL A 176 3.90 12.16 17.25
C VAL A 176 4.57 12.38 18.60
N CYS A 177 4.89 11.33 19.35
CA CYS A 177 5.53 11.46 20.67
C CYS A 177 6.92 12.14 20.59
N ASP A 178 7.71 11.85 19.55
CA ASP A 178 9.00 12.48 19.29
C ASP A 178 8.88 14.00 19.14
N THR A 179 7.83 14.50 18.46
CA THR A 179 7.61 15.95 18.36
C THR A 179 7.28 16.63 19.69
N HIS A 180 6.92 15.86 20.72
CA HIS A 180 6.75 16.34 22.10
C HIS A 180 7.99 16.11 22.97
N GLY A 181 9.08 15.63 22.39
CA GLY A 181 10.34 15.35 23.10
C GLY A 181 10.31 14.07 23.94
N CYS A 182 9.33 13.19 23.70
CA CYS A 182 9.20 11.91 24.40
C CYS A 182 9.10 10.73 23.42
N PRO A 183 10.10 10.50 22.55
CA PRO A 183 10.07 9.35 21.64
C PRO A 183 9.96 8.03 22.42
N GLY A 184 9.35 7.03 21.79
CA GLY A 184 9.31 5.68 22.34
C GLY A 184 10.54 4.86 21.94
N GLU A 185 10.46 3.57 22.22
CA GLU A 185 11.48 2.58 21.97
C GLU A 185 10.86 1.42 21.19
N PHE A 186 11.43 1.09 20.03
CA PHE A 186 11.06 -0.12 19.28
C PHE A 186 11.82 -1.33 19.83
N ARG A 187 11.07 -2.31 20.31
CA ARG A 187 11.56 -3.62 20.75
C ARG A 187 11.02 -4.71 19.82
N GLU A 188 11.50 -5.93 20.00
CA GLU A 188 11.11 -7.09 19.18
C GLU A 188 9.59 -7.29 19.11
N ALA A 189 8.91 -7.21 20.26
CA ALA A 189 7.49 -7.55 20.38
C ALA A 189 6.56 -6.33 20.58
N ALA A 190 7.10 -5.12 20.72
CA ALA A 190 6.31 -3.91 20.93
C ALA A 190 7.09 -2.63 20.66
N TRP A 191 6.39 -1.57 20.29
CA TRP A 191 6.85 -0.21 20.56
C TRP A 191 6.34 0.22 21.93
N VAL A 192 7.19 0.83 22.75
CA VAL A 192 6.87 1.25 24.12
C VAL A 192 7.28 2.69 24.40
N ASN A 193 6.54 3.36 25.28
CA ASN A 193 6.85 4.69 25.77
C ASN A 193 6.51 4.77 27.26
N PHE A 194 7.54 4.92 28.10
CA PHE A 194 7.42 4.97 29.55
C PHE A 194 7.01 6.36 30.09
N GLN A 195 6.97 7.37 29.23
CA GLN A 195 6.65 8.75 29.59
C GLN A 195 5.15 9.05 29.39
N GLN A 196 4.72 10.25 29.79
CA GLN A 196 3.38 10.72 29.46
C GLN A 196 3.27 10.97 27.95
N THR A 197 2.40 10.22 27.28
CA THR A 197 2.12 10.40 25.85
C THR A 197 1.05 11.48 25.63
N PRO A 198 1.00 12.11 24.44
CA PRO A 198 -0.09 13.01 24.06
C PRO A 198 -1.46 12.32 24.14
N MET A 199 -2.52 13.10 24.36
CA MET A 199 -3.89 12.58 24.42
C MET A 199 -4.23 11.78 23.14
N PHE A 200 -4.93 10.65 23.31
CA PHE A 200 -5.25 9.65 22.28
C PHE A 200 -4.08 8.76 21.79
N TYR A 201 -2.85 8.97 22.25
CA TYR A 201 -1.71 8.13 21.89
C TYR A 201 -1.40 7.12 23.00
N PRO A 202 -1.23 5.83 22.67
CA PRO A 202 -0.93 4.80 23.66
C PRO A 202 0.53 4.88 24.11
N ASN A 203 0.82 4.24 25.23
CA ASN A 203 2.16 4.01 25.75
C ASN A 203 2.76 2.71 25.20
N ALA A 204 1.97 1.83 24.58
CA ALA A 204 2.49 0.65 23.93
C ALA A 204 1.65 0.26 22.71
N VAL A 205 2.31 -0.28 21.69
CA VAL A 205 1.69 -0.92 20.52
C VAL A 205 2.34 -2.29 20.36
N THR A 206 1.55 -3.37 20.42
CA THR A 206 2.11 -4.73 20.25
C THR A 206 2.48 -5.00 18.79
N LEU A 207 3.59 -5.71 18.57
CA LEU A 207 4.21 -6.03 17.27
C LEU A 207 4.52 -7.52 17.15
N GLY A 208 4.96 -8.00 15.99
CA GLY A 208 5.44 -9.39 15.81
C GLY A 208 4.36 -10.49 15.80
N GLY A 209 3.08 -10.11 15.73
CA GLY A 209 1.97 -11.02 15.50
C GLY A 209 1.40 -11.69 16.76
N ALA A 210 0.26 -12.38 16.59
CA ALA A 210 -0.47 -13.04 17.69
C ALA A 210 0.34 -14.15 18.40
N GLY A 211 1.30 -14.77 17.72
CA GLY A 211 2.17 -15.80 18.29
C GLY A 211 3.11 -15.30 19.39
N GLN A 212 3.33 -13.98 19.48
CA GLN A 212 4.19 -13.35 20.47
C GLN A 212 3.48 -12.91 21.75
N ALA A 213 2.24 -13.35 21.98
CA ALA A 213 1.47 -13.01 23.18
C ALA A 213 2.23 -13.20 24.52
N PRO A 214 3.10 -14.22 24.71
CA PRO A 214 3.96 -14.29 25.90
C PRO A 214 4.91 -13.10 26.04
N LEU A 215 5.60 -12.70 24.97
CA LEU A 215 6.52 -11.55 24.97
C LEU A 215 5.77 -10.23 25.20
N HIS A 216 4.59 -10.08 24.61
CA HIS A 216 3.71 -8.93 24.87
C HIS A 216 3.36 -8.81 26.35
N ARG A 217 2.97 -9.93 27.00
CA ARG A 217 2.65 -9.92 28.44
C ARG A 217 3.84 -9.57 29.32
N GLU A 218 5.03 -10.07 29.00
CA GLU A 218 6.25 -9.71 29.74
C GLU A 218 6.57 -8.22 29.58
N CYS A 219 6.41 -7.66 28.37
CA CYS A 219 6.54 -6.23 28.12
C CYS A 219 5.56 -5.41 28.98
N VAL A 220 4.29 -5.82 29.07
CA VAL A 220 3.30 -5.11 29.92
C VAL A 220 3.70 -5.16 31.40
N LYS A 221 4.15 -6.33 31.90
CA LYS A 221 4.59 -6.46 33.30
C LYS A 221 5.80 -5.59 33.61
N GLU A 222 6.78 -5.54 32.70
CA GLU A 222 7.94 -4.67 32.82
C GLU A 222 7.54 -3.20 32.93
N MET A 223 6.64 -2.74 32.05
CA MET A 223 6.10 -1.39 32.10
C MET A 223 5.42 -1.10 33.45
N ILE A 224 4.57 -2.01 33.93
CA ILE A 224 3.94 -1.88 35.26
C ILE A 224 4.99 -1.74 36.36
N ALA A 225 6.03 -2.58 36.34
CA ALA A 225 7.10 -2.57 37.33
C ALA A 225 7.96 -1.29 37.27
N ALA A 226 8.10 -0.69 36.10
CA ALA A 226 8.82 0.56 35.88
C ALA A 226 8.07 1.81 36.40
N GLY A 227 6.80 1.68 36.82
CA GLY A 227 6.03 2.78 37.41
C GLY A 227 5.48 3.76 36.37
N MET A 228 4.67 3.25 35.44
CA MET A 228 3.98 4.05 34.40
C MET A 228 3.18 5.25 34.96
N PRO A 229 2.89 6.26 34.11
CA PRO A 229 1.99 7.35 34.44
C PRO A 229 0.64 6.88 34.99
N ALA A 230 -0.04 7.79 35.71
CA ALA A 230 -1.31 7.49 36.35
C ALA A 230 -2.39 7.03 35.37
N GLU A 231 -2.34 7.50 34.12
CA GLU A 231 -3.20 7.05 33.03
C GLU A 231 -2.33 6.68 31.84
N TRP A 232 -2.48 5.46 31.34
CA TRP A 232 -1.74 4.98 30.18
C TRP A 232 -2.51 3.89 29.45
N ALA A 233 -2.25 3.78 28.15
CA ALA A 233 -2.97 2.87 27.28
C ALA A 233 -2.04 1.93 26.51
N ILE A 234 -2.57 0.77 26.14
CA ILE A 234 -1.90 -0.22 25.30
C ILE A 234 -2.80 -0.48 24.10
N LYS A 235 -2.26 -0.35 22.90
CA LYS A 235 -2.87 -0.92 21.70
C LYS A 235 -2.40 -2.36 21.58
N ASP A 236 -3.28 -3.28 21.96
CA ASP A 236 -3.14 -4.69 21.65
C ASP A 236 -3.57 -4.91 20.20
N SER A 237 -2.59 -4.79 19.31
CA SER A 237 -2.75 -4.87 17.86
C SER A 237 -3.34 -6.18 17.37
N PHE A 238 -3.33 -7.24 18.19
CA PHE A 238 -3.78 -8.57 17.78
C PHE A 238 -4.96 -9.09 18.62
N GLY A 239 -5.40 -8.31 19.62
CA GLY A 239 -6.54 -8.65 20.49
C GLY A 239 -6.34 -9.94 21.29
N THR A 240 -5.08 -10.31 21.59
CA THR A 240 -4.74 -11.59 22.24
C THR A 240 -4.45 -11.46 23.73
N LEU A 241 -4.37 -10.24 24.26
CA LEU A 241 -4.04 -10.00 25.66
C LEU A 241 -5.30 -9.97 26.53
N GLU A 242 -5.18 -10.52 27.73
CA GLU A 242 -6.19 -10.44 28.79
C GLU A 242 -5.61 -9.61 29.95
N LEU A 243 -5.87 -8.30 29.94
CA LEU A 243 -5.23 -7.34 30.83
C LEU A 243 -6.10 -6.89 32.02
N ASN A 244 -7.35 -7.33 32.12
CA ASN A 244 -8.22 -7.06 33.28
C ASN A 244 -7.56 -7.40 34.63
N PRO A 245 -6.86 -8.56 34.79
CA PRO A 245 -6.20 -8.89 36.05
C PRO A 245 -5.07 -7.92 36.45
N LEU A 246 -4.55 -7.15 35.48
CA LEU A 246 -3.52 -6.13 35.69
C LEU A 246 -4.12 -4.72 35.89
N GLY A 247 -5.44 -4.62 36.02
CA GLY A 247 -6.16 -3.36 36.26
C GLY A 247 -6.48 -2.55 35.00
N PHE A 248 -6.32 -3.13 33.81
CA PHE A 248 -6.76 -2.49 32.57
C PHE A 248 -8.24 -2.71 32.32
N LYS A 249 -8.86 -1.79 31.59
CA LYS A 249 -10.19 -1.91 31.01
C LYS A 249 -10.11 -1.73 29.52
N VAL A 250 -10.97 -2.42 28.78
CA VAL A 250 -11.11 -2.19 27.34
C VAL A 250 -11.67 -0.79 27.13
N LEU A 251 -10.93 0.04 26.40
CA LEU A 251 -11.39 1.36 25.97
C LEU A 251 -12.29 1.22 24.75
N PHE A 252 -11.82 0.48 23.73
CA PHE A 252 -12.63 0.07 22.58
C PHE A 252 -11.97 -1.11 21.84
N GLU A 253 -12.75 -1.75 20.96
CA GLU A 253 -12.31 -2.76 20.00
C GLU A 253 -12.45 -2.24 18.57
N GLY A 254 -11.57 -2.69 17.68
CA GLY A 254 -11.56 -2.26 16.28
C GLY A 254 -11.05 -3.36 15.37
N GLN A 255 -11.01 -3.05 14.07
CA GLN A 255 -10.51 -3.94 13.03
C GLN A 255 -9.45 -3.21 12.22
N TRP A 256 -8.30 -3.85 12.01
CA TRP A 256 -7.32 -3.43 11.02
C TRP A 256 -7.90 -3.56 9.62
N LEU A 257 -7.64 -2.54 8.83
CA LEU A 257 -8.07 -2.39 7.46
C LEU A 257 -6.85 -2.32 6.57
N TYR A 258 -6.91 -3.00 5.44
CA TYR A 258 -5.86 -3.02 4.43
C TYR A 258 -6.47 -2.72 3.07
N ARG A 259 -5.88 -1.81 2.32
CA ARG A 259 -6.24 -1.54 0.93
C ARG A 259 -5.04 -1.84 0.05
N PRO A 260 -5.10 -2.87 -0.81
CA PRO A 260 -4.00 -3.20 -1.70
C PRO A 260 -3.60 -2.00 -2.59
N ALA A 261 -2.30 -1.88 -2.90
CA ALA A 261 -1.80 -0.85 -3.82
C ALA A 261 -2.43 -0.97 -5.22
N THR A 262 -2.84 -2.19 -5.61
CA THR A 262 -3.48 -2.53 -6.88
C THR A 262 -4.98 -2.21 -6.91
N ALA A 263 -5.60 -1.86 -5.78
CA ALA A 263 -7.03 -1.56 -5.76
C ALA A 263 -7.32 -0.28 -6.57
N PRO A 264 -8.39 -0.25 -7.39
CA PRO A 264 -8.76 0.91 -8.18
C PRO A 264 -8.97 2.15 -7.31
N ALA A 265 -8.50 3.31 -7.76
CA ALA A 265 -8.70 4.57 -7.04
C ALA A 265 -10.19 4.76 -6.69
N PRO A 266 -10.51 5.26 -5.48
CA PRO A 266 -11.89 5.47 -5.10
C PRO A 266 -12.57 6.49 -6.03
N PRO A 267 -13.91 6.47 -6.15
CA PRO A 267 -14.65 7.43 -6.95
C PRO A 267 -14.28 8.88 -6.61
N ALA A 268 -14.20 9.73 -7.63
CA ALA A 268 -13.82 11.13 -7.46
C ALA A 268 -14.81 11.89 -6.55
N CYS A 269 -14.27 12.70 -5.65
CA CYS A 269 -15.02 13.62 -4.79
C CYS A 269 -15.63 14.78 -5.62
N PRO A 270 -16.72 15.43 -5.18
CA PRO A 270 -17.30 16.60 -5.84
C PRO A 270 -16.29 17.66 -6.30
N THR A 271 -16.50 18.21 -7.50
CA THR A 271 -15.61 19.20 -8.14
C THR A 271 -15.48 20.54 -7.40
N ALA A 272 -16.38 20.83 -6.45
CA ALA A 272 -16.37 22.08 -5.67
C ALA A 272 -15.47 22.04 -4.42
N VAL A 273 -14.74 20.95 -4.19
CA VAL A 273 -13.83 20.77 -3.04
C VAL A 273 -12.38 20.84 -3.50
N GLN A 274 -11.59 21.68 -2.84
CA GLN A 274 -10.15 21.78 -3.07
C GLN A 274 -9.41 20.92 -2.03
N TRP A 275 -8.62 19.96 -2.51
CA TRP A 275 -7.79 19.11 -1.68
C TRP A 275 -6.35 19.62 -1.69
N GLU A 276 -5.74 19.73 -0.51
CA GLU A 276 -4.36 20.21 -0.35
C GLU A 276 -3.62 19.43 0.74
N ILE A 277 -2.28 19.40 0.63
CA ILE A 277 -1.42 19.01 1.74
C ILE A 277 -1.02 20.29 2.47
N ILE A 278 -1.34 20.38 3.76
CA ILE A 278 -0.96 21.55 4.55
C ILE A 278 0.54 21.54 4.82
N THR A 279 1.17 22.71 4.71
CA THR A 279 2.63 22.87 4.83
C THR A 279 3.04 23.97 5.80
N THR A 280 2.06 24.63 6.45
CA THR A 280 2.32 25.74 7.38
C THR A 280 1.76 25.45 8.76
N ALA A 281 2.44 25.97 9.78
CA ALA A 281 2.01 25.81 11.18
C ALA A 281 0.61 26.40 11.42
N LEU A 282 0.28 27.53 10.78
CA LEU A 282 -1.04 28.17 10.91
C LEU A 282 -2.16 27.29 10.34
N ALA A 283 -1.94 26.69 9.16
CA ALA A 283 -2.90 25.76 8.56
C ALA A 283 -3.03 24.48 9.40
N LEU A 284 -1.96 24.02 10.05
CA LEU A 284 -2.01 22.88 10.97
C LEU A 284 -2.85 23.17 12.23
N GLU A 285 -2.71 24.37 12.79
CA GLU A 285 -3.54 24.78 13.92
C GLU A 285 -5.03 24.83 13.53
N GLU A 286 -5.37 25.43 12.38
CA GLU A 286 -6.74 25.43 11.85
C GLU A 286 -7.25 23.99 11.65
N TRP A 287 -6.40 23.11 11.11
CA TRP A 287 -6.71 21.72 10.88
C TRP A 287 -7.03 20.95 12.16
N GLU A 288 -6.20 21.11 13.18
CA GLU A 288 -6.40 20.46 14.48
C GLU A 288 -7.68 20.96 15.16
N VAL A 289 -8.01 22.24 15.01
CA VAL A 289 -9.28 22.79 15.52
C VAL A 289 -10.47 22.11 14.85
N SER A 290 -10.47 21.97 13.53
CA SER A 290 -11.56 21.28 12.83
C SER A 290 -11.64 19.79 13.17
N TRP A 291 -10.50 19.09 13.26
CA TRP A 291 -10.44 17.68 13.63
C TRP A 291 -10.91 17.43 15.07
N SER A 292 -10.49 18.26 16.03
CA SER A 292 -10.81 18.07 17.45
C SER A 292 -12.31 18.20 17.75
N GLY A 293 -13.04 18.96 16.94
CA GLY A 293 -14.48 19.16 17.06
C GLY A 293 -14.90 19.51 18.49
N ALA A 294 -15.86 18.75 19.03
CA ALA A 294 -16.38 18.97 20.38
C ALA A 294 -15.40 18.62 21.51
N SER A 295 -14.35 17.82 21.24
CA SER A 295 -13.36 17.49 22.28
C SER A 295 -12.51 18.71 22.67
N GLY A 296 -12.32 19.65 21.73
CA GLY A 296 -11.53 20.87 21.95
C GLY A 296 -10.04 20.63 22.25
N VAL A 297 -9.56 19.39 22.09
CA VAL A 297 -8.17 19.03 22.35
C VAL A 297 -7.26 19.66 21.30
N ARG A 298 -6.15 20.27 21.75
CA ARG A 298 -5.20 20.98 20.88
C ARG A 298 -3.77 20.70 21.28
N GLY A 299 -2.85 21.01 20.37
CA GLY A 299 -1.42 20.90 20.56
C GLY A 299 -0.88 19.48 20.49
N ILE A 300 -1.68 18.51 20.00
CA ILE A 300 -1.23 17.15 19.71
C ILE A 300 -0.32 17.17 18.48
N PHE A 301 -0.74 17.81 17.38
CA PHE A 301 0.02 17.82 16.14
C PHE A 301 0.97 19.02 16.09
N ARG A 302 2.26 18.79 16.31
CA ARG A 302 3.27 19.85 16.31
C ARG A 302 3.72 20.19 14.90
N PRO A 303 4.06 21.47 14.61
CA PRO A 303 4.56 21.89 13.29
C PRO A 303 5.78 21.11 12.78
N MET A 304 6.57 20.50 13.67
CA MET A 304 7.69 19.62 13.30
C MET A 304 7.25 18.46 12.40
N LEU A 305 6.00 17.98 12.52
CA LEU A 305 5.45 16.94 11.65
C LEU A 305 5.43 17.37 10.16
N LEU A 306 5.31 18.67 9.87
CA LEU A 306 5.29 19.20 8.51
C LEU A 306 6.64 19.07 7.80
N ASN A 307 7.73 18.90 8.56
CA ASN A 307 9.07 18.67 8.02
C ASN A 307 9.33 17.18 7.71
N ASN A 308 8.44 16.29 8.14
CA ASN A 308 8.59 14.86 7.90
C ASN A 308 8.04 14.51 6.51
N LYS A 309 8.92 14.17 5.57
CA LYS A 309 8.57 13.77 4.19
C LYS A 309 7.70 12.51 4.11
N ASP A 310 7.63 11.75 5.18
CA ASP A 310 6.83 10.54 5.31
C ASP A 310 5.47 10.81 5.96
N VAL A 311 5.13 12.09 6.23
CA VAL A 311 3.82 12.52 6.74
C VAL A 311 3.19 13.50 5.78
N ALA A 312 1.91 13.29 5.48
CA ALA A 312 1.10 14.23 4.71
C ALA A 312 -0.20 14.51 5.47
N ILE A 313 -0.41 15.77 5.86
CA ILE A 313 -1.64 16.19 6.52
C ILE A 313 -2.56 16.78 5.44
N ILE A 314 -3.67 16.10 5.19
CA ILE A 314 -4.59 16.34 4.08
C ILE A 314 -5.72 17.22 4.58
N ALA A 315 -6.02 18.28 3.83
CA ALA A 315 -7.11 19.20 4.07
C ALA A 315 -8.04 19.26 2.85
N ALA A 316 -9.34 19.33 3.11
CA ALA A 316 -10.36 19.59 2.10
C ALA A 316 -11.04 20.92 2.40
N ARG A 317 -11.03 21.85 1.45
CA ARG A 317 -11.67 23.15 1.56
C ARG A 317 -12.85 23.29 0.61
N ARG A 318 -13.97 23.78 1.13
CA ARG A 318 -15.16 24.16 0.35
C ARG A 318 -15.43 25.64 0.59
N ALA A 319 -15.42 26.44 -0.48
CA ALA A 319 -15.53 27.90 -0.40
C ALA A 319 -14.55 28.53 0.62
N GLY A 320 -13.29 28.06 0.62
CA GLY A 320 -12.22 28.54 1.51
C GLY A 320 -12.24 27.98 2.94
N ARG A 321 -13.33 27.34 3.37
CA ARG A 321 -13.45 26.77 4.73
C ARG A 321 -12.98 25.33 4.76
N LEU A 322 -12.20 24.97 5.77
CA LEU A 322 -11.83 23.58 6.04
C LEU A 322 -13.07 22.77 6.43
N VAL A 323 -13.32 21.67 5.73
CA VAL A 323 -14.53 20.83 5.91
C VAL A 323 -14.22 19.36 6.15
N ALA A 324 -13.04 18.89 5.74
CA ALA A 324 -12.59 17.52 5.99
C ALA A 324 -11.06 17.46 6.05
N GLY A 325 -10.55 16.35 6.54
CA GLY A 325 -9.12 16.07 6.53
C GLY A 325 -8.79 14.67 6.99
N ALA A 326 -7.53 14.31 6.77
CA ALA A 326 -6.93 13.07 7.23
C ALA A 326 -5.42 13.27 7.42
N ILE A 327 -4.78 12.37 8.16
CA ILE A 327 -3.33 12.26 8.19
C ILE A 327 -2.92 10.97 7.50
N ALA A 328 -1.94 11.07 6.61
CA ALA A 328 -1.30 9.94 5.96
C ALA A 328 0.16 9.81 6.41
N ASN A 329 0.59 8.63 6.84
CA ASN A 329 1.97 8.37 7.26
C ASN A 329 2.59 7.16 6.54
N ARG A 330 3.65 7.38 5.76
CA ARG A 330 4.38 6.32 5.05
C ARG A 330 5.41 5.67 5.97
N ALA A 331 5.20 4.42 6.33
CA ALA A 331 6.13 3.62 7.12
C ALA A 331 5.86 2.13 6.91
N ALA A 332 6.82 1.27 7.26
CA ALA A 332 6.65 -0.19 7.20
C ALA A 332 6.21 -0.74 5.82
N GLY A 333 6.55 -0.05 4.72
CA GLY A 333 6.15 -0.45 3.37
C GLY A 333 4.67 -0.22 3.02
N CYS A 334 3.95 0.57 3.83
CA CYS A 334 2.56 0.98 3.58
C CYS A 334 2.34 2.44 3.99
N VAL A 335 1.10 2.93 3.84
CA VAL A 335 0.68 4.27 4.25
C VAL A 335 -0.49 4.14 5.21
N GLY A 336 -0.29 4.54 6.46
CA GLY A 336 -1.37 4.65 7.43
C GLY A 336 -2.26 5.82 7.09
N ILE A 337 -3.58 5.65 7.21
CA ILE A 337 -4.56 6.74 7.21
C ILE A 337 -5.22 6.81 8.58
N SER A 338 -5.18 7.99 9.20
CA SER A 338 -5.72 8.22 10.54
C SER A 338 -6.31 9.62 10.67
N ASN A 339 -6.96 9.88 11.80
CA ASN A 339 -7.48 11.20 12.16
C ASN A 339 -8.40 11.78 11.07
N VAL A 340 -9.18 10.91 10.44
CA VAL A 340 -10.15 11.28 9.40
C VAL A 340 -11.31 12.01 10.06
N PHE A 341 -11.66 13.17 9.53
CA PHE A 341 -12.90 13.86 9.87
C PHE A 341 -13.58 14.33 8.59
N VAL A 342 -14.89 14.10 8.48
CA VAL A 342 -15.67 14.37 7.27
C VAL A 342 -17.06 14.89 7.63
N PRO A 343 -17.74 15.65 6.76
CA PRO A 343 -19.13 16.05 6.96
C PRO A 343 -20.05 14.83 6.99
N ALA A 344 -20.91 14.72 8.00
CA ALA A 344 -21.78 13.54 8.20
C ALA A 344 -22.72 13.24 7.00
N GLN A 345 -23.21 14.28 6.31
CA GLN A 345 -24.13 14.12 5.18
C GLN A 345 -23.44 13.62 3.90
N GLU A 346 -22.11 13.75 3.80
CA GLU A 346 -21.32 13.45 2.61
C GLU A 346 -20.10 12.57 2.97
N ALA A 347 -20.23 11.78 4.05
CA ALA A 347 -19.10 11.12 4.69
C ALA A 347 -18.31 10.23 3.72
N GLN A 348 -18.99 9.41 2.91
CA GLN A 348 -18.34 8.51 1.96
C GLN A 348 -17.54 9.26 0.89
N GLU A 349 -18.10 10.33 0.33
CA GLU A 349 -17.46 11.10 -0.76
C GLU A 349 -16.19 11.80 -0.27
N PHE A 350 -16.25 12.42 0.91
CA PHE A 350 -15.08 13.05 1.52
C PHE A 350 -14.05 12.04 1.99
N ARG A 351 -14.47 10.86 2.48
CA ARG A 351 -13.57 9.77 2.84
C ARG A 351 -12.80 9.26 1.61
N ASN A 352 -13.51 9.07 0.49
CA ASN A 352 -12.89 8.76 -0.81
C ASN A 352 -11.87 9.83 -1.22
N GLY A 353 -12.18 11.11 -1.01
CA GLY A 353 -11.24 12.22 -1.28
C GLY A 353 -9.99 12.20 -0.39
N CYS A 354 -10.11 11.84 0.89
CA CYS A 354 -8.96 11.65 1.79
C CYS A 354 -8.06 10.52 1.29
N ILE A 355 -8.66 9.39 0.92
CA ILE A 355 -7.96 8.22 0.38
C ILE A 355 -7.27 8.57 -0.94
N ALA A 356 -7.97 9.24 -1.87
CA ALA A 356 -7.39 9.67 -3.14
C ALA A 356 -6.20 10.61 -2.93
N SER A 357 -6.31 11.55 -1.99
CA SER A 357 -5.22 12.48 -1.65
C SER A 357 -4.01 11.75 -1.05
N ALA A 358 -4.23 10.75 -0.20
CA ALA A 358 -3.16 9.91 0.35
C ALA A 358 -2.44 9.11 -0.75
N LEU A 359 -3.19 8.55 -1.72
CA LEU A 359 -2.62 7.82 -2.87
C LEU A 359 -1.81 8.73 -3.80
N VAL A 360 -2.18 10.00 -3.92
CA VAL A 360 -1.39 11.00 -4.68
C VAL A 360 -0.11 11.36 -3.93
N ALA A 361 -0.19 11.57 -2.61
CA ALA A 361 0.98 11.91 -1.79
C ALA A 361 1.99 10.76 -1.73
N PHE A 362 1.50 9.52 -1.65
CA PHE A 362 2.30 8.30 -1.51
C PHE A 362 1.85 7.22 -2.51
N PRO A 363 2.28 7.32 -3.78
CA PRO A 363 1.84 6.42 -4.83
C PRO A 363 2.40 5.00 -4.67
N ALA A 364 1.66 4.03 -5.22
CA ALA A 364 2.06 2.62 -5.35
C ALA A 364 2.29 1.86 -4.03
N LEU A 365 1.76 2.36 -2.90
CA LEU A 365 1.80 1.68 -1.61
C LEU A 365 0.40 1.28 -1.15
N PRO A 366 0.27 0.16 -0.42
CA PRO A 366 -0.99 -0.19 0.22
C PRO A 366 -1.34 0.82 1.30
N LEU A 367 -2.64 1.05 1.52
CA LEU A 367 -3.11 1.85 2.64
C LEU A 367 -3.49 0.94 3.80
N VAL A 368 -3.23 1.40 5.02
CA VAL A 368 -3.67 0.73 6.25
C VAL A 368 -4.38 1.70 7.15
N GLY A 369 -5.27 1.19 7.99
CA GLY A 369 -5.98 1.96 8.99
C GLY A 369 -6.68 1.03 9.96
N TYR A 370 -7.47 1.56 10.87
CA TYR A 370 -8.38 0.75 11.65
C TYR A 370 -9.65 1.53 11.92
N GLU A 371 -10.77 0.82 12.00
CA GLU A 371 -12.04 1.43 12.39
C GLU A 371 -12.84 0.51 13.30
N SER A 372 -13.84 1.10 13.96
CA SER A 372 -14.87 0.33 14.65
C SER A 372 -15.86 -0.29 13.65
N SER A 373 -16.63 -1.29 14.09
CA SER A 373 -17.52 -2.05 13.21
C SER A 373 -18.58 -1.22 12.48
N SER A 374 -18.93 -0.02 12.97
CA SER A 374 -19.95 0.84 12.37
C SER A 374 -19.54 1.49 11.05
N GLU A 375 -18.23 1.62 10.76
CA GLU A 375 -17.74 2.28 9.54
C GLU A 375 -17.21 1.28 8.49
N MET A 376 -17.41 -0.02 8.71
CA MET A 376 -16.82 -1.08 7.88
C MET A 376 -17.35 -1.08 6.44
N THR A 377 -18.66 -0.89 6.25
CA THR A 377 -19.28 -0.88 4.91
C THR A 377 -18.69 0.22 4.03
N ASP A 378 -18.46 1.39 4.61
CA ASP A 378 -17.92 2.57 3.94
C ASP A 378 -16.46 2.37 3.52
N MET A 379 -15.66 1.76 4.41
CA MET A 379 -14.26 1.42 4.12
C MET A 379 -14.14 0.31 3.07
N GLN A 380 -15.03 -0.68 3.11
CA GLN A 380 -15.09 -1.74 2.09
C GLN A 380 -15.45 -1.17 0.71
N ALA A 381 -16.41 -0.25 0.65
CA ALA A 381 -16.75 0.46 -0.59
C ALA A 381 -15.57 1.29 -1.14
N ALA A 382 -14.63 1.71 -0.30
CA ALA A 382 -13.41 2.38 -0.69
C ALA A 382 -12.24 1.43 -1.02
N GLY A 383 -12.49 0.12 -1.02
CA GLY A 383 -11.54 -0.93 -1.41
C GLY A 383 -10.71 -1.52 -0.27
N PHE A 384 -11.04 -1.23 0.99
CA PHE A 384 -10.39 -1.85 2.14
C PHE A 384 -10.97 -3.24 2.43
N GLU A 385 -10.10 -4.15 2.85
CA GLU A 385 -10.45 -5.45 3.42
C GLU A 385 -10.10 -5.48 4.92
N VAL A 386 -10.87 -6.25 5.69
CA VAL A 386 -10.59 -6.47 7.12
C VAL A 386 -9.53 -7.56 7.27
N VAL A 387 -8.45 -7.26 7.99
CA VAL A 387 -7.28 -8.15 8.11
C VAL A 387 -6.97 -8.62 9.53
N GLY A 388 -7.62 -8.08 10.56
CA GLY A 388 -7.48 -8.59 11.92
C GLY A 388 -8.12 -7.69 12.97
N GLY A 389 -8.53 -8.28 14.09
CA GLY A 389 -9.06 -7.53 15.23
C GLY A 389 -7.95 -6.89 16.06
N LEU A 390 -8.26 -5.76 16.69
CA LEU A 390 -7.42 -5.10 17.69
C LEU A 390 -8.25 -4.67 18.89
N ARG A 391 -7.57 -4.45 20.01
CA ARG A 391 -8.16 -3.95 21.25
C ARG A 391 -7.30 -2.85 21.85
N VAL A 392 -7.92 -1.76 22.31
CA VAL A 392 -7.23 -0.72 23.06
C VAL A 392 -7.59 -0.84 24.53
N TRP A 393 -6.57 -0.94 25.36
CA TRP A 393 -6.66 -1.09 26.80
C TRP A 393 -6.26 0.21 27.49
N LEU A 394 -6.97 0.60 28.55
CA LEU A 394 -6.68 1.76 29.37
C LEU A 394 -6.52 1.33 30.83
N ARG A 395 -5.48 1.83 31.50
CA ARG A 395 -5.29 1.67 32.94
C ARG A 395 -5.23 3.05 33.58
N ILE A 396 -6.07 3.25 34.61
CA ILE A 396 -6.11 4.46 35.43
C ILE A 396 -5.79 4.05 36.86
N SER A 397 -4.72 4.62 37.42
CA SER A 397 -4.32 4.42 38.80
C SER A 397 -5.29 5.13 39.75
N GLU A 398 -5.73 4.43 40.81
CA GLU A 398 -6.76 4.92 41.75
C GLU A 398 -6.26 6.00 42.73
N THR A 399 -5.00 6.42 42.66
CA THR A 399 -4.35 7.31 43.65
C THR A 399 -4.84 8.78 43.64
N ARG A 400 -5.90 9.12 42.89
CA ARG A 400 -6.50 10.47 42.82
C ARG A 400 -7.93 10.60 43.36
N ARG A 401 -8.45 9.62 44.10
CA ARG A 401 -9.65 9.84 44.94
C ARG A 401 -9.24 10.06 46.39
N ASN A 402 -8.73 11.25 46.70
CA ASN A 402 -8.79 11.86 48.04
C ASN A 402 -8.65 13.38 47.91
#